data_AF-K1SGA1-F1
#
_entry.id   AF-K1SGA1-F1
#
_cell.length_a   1.000
_cell.length_b   1.000
_cell.length_c   1.000
_cell.angle_alpha   90.00
_cell.angle_beta   90.00
_cell.angle_gamma   90.00
#
_symmetry.space_group_name_H-M   'P 1'
#
loop_
_entity.id
_entity.type
_entity.pdbx_description
1 polymer ?
#
loop_
_entity_poly.entity_id
_entity_poly.type
_entity_poly.pdbx_seq_one_letter_code
_entity_poly.pdbx_strand_id
1 'polypeptide(L)'
;MLERTLTLNDMSTNTKLTRVADNVRILSAAMVEKAKSGHPGGAMGGADFITVLYAEFLRYDPDNMAYPHRDRFFLDPGHMSPMLYATLSLAGHYKTEDLQSLRQWGSVTPGHPETDVLRGVENTSGP
;
A
#
# COMPACT_ATOMS: atom_id res chain seq x y z
N MET A 1 35.33 24.72 -13.71
CA MET A 1 34.08 25.35 -13.24
C MET A 1 33.12 25.42 -14.40
N LEU A 2 32.10 24.56 -14.41
CA LEU A 2 30.93 24.72 -15.26
C LEU A 2 29.76 24.28 -14.37
N GLU A 3 29.09 25.28 -13.82
CA GLU A 3 27.85 25.12 -13.06
C GLU A 3 26.80 24.50 -13.99
N ARG A 4 26.35 23.30 -13.66
CA ARG A 4 25.14 22.72 -14.28
C ARG A 4 23.96 23.44 -13.67
N THR A 5 23.47 24.46 -14.36
CA THR A 5 22.19 25.10 -14.10
C THR A 5 21.10 24.03 -14.15
N LEU A 6 20.58 23.64 -12.98
CA LEU A 6 19.34 22.89 -12.86
C LEU A 6 18.23 23.79 -13.41
N THR A 7 17.88 23.61 -14.68
CA THR A 7 16.73 24.27 -15.26
C THR A 7 15.47 23.70 -14.62
N LEU A 8 14.56 24.59 -14.23
CA LEU A 8 13.28 24.33 -13.54
C LEU A 8 12.26 23.50 -14.36
N ASN A 9 12.72 22.71 -15.34
CA ASN A 9 11.92 21.84 -16.19
C ASN A 9 11.81 20.39 -15.68
N ASP A 10 12.42 20.06 -14.53
CA ASP A 10 12.31 18.73 -13.90
C ASP A 10 11.14 18.62 -12.90
N MET A 11 10.24 19.61 -12.86
CA MET A 11 9.00 19.57 -12.06
C MET A 11 7.86 18.78 -12.74
N SER A 12 8.19 17.88 -13.67
CA SER A 12 7.26 16.88 -14.20
C SER A 12 7.80 15.48 -13.94
N THR A 13 8.07 15.15 -12.68
CA THR A 13 8.24 13.77 -12.23
C THR A 13 6.89 13.04 -12.21
N ASN A 14 6.16 13.08 -13.34
CA ASN A 14 4.93 12.32 -13.55
C ASN A 14 5.27 10.89 -14.00
N THR A 15 6.11 10.21 -13.20
CA THR A 15 6.44 8.80 -13.46
C THR A 15 5.22 7.95 -13.15
N LYS A 16 5.10 6.79 -13.81
CA LYS A 16 4.00 5.84 -13.51
C LYS A 16 3.97 5.48 -12.02
N LEU A 17 5.13 5.34 -11.40
CA LEU A 17 5.27 5.02 -9.97
C LEU A 17 4.80 6.16 -9.08
N THR A 18 5.10 7.41 -9.42
CA THR A 18 4.60 8.58 -8.68
C THR A 18 3.07 8.58 -8.63
N ARG A 19 2.41 8.29 -9.75
CA ARG A 19 0.94 8.20 -9.82
C ARG A 19 0.38 7.03 -9.01
N VAL A 20 1.07 5.88 -9.01
CA VAL A 20 0.68 4.72 -8.18
C VAL A 20 0.84 5.05 -6.70
N ALA A 21 1.93 5.70 -6.30
CA ALA A 21 2.14 6.15 -4.93
C ALA A 21 1.06 7.16 -4.50
N ASP A 22 0.71 8.12 -5.36
CA ASP A 22 -0.39 9.05 -5.09
C ASP A 22 -1.75 8.35 -4.96
N ASN A 23 -1.99 7.29 -5.74
CA ASN A 23 -3.17 6.44 -5.57
C ASN A 23 -3.15 5.73 -4.21
N VAL A 24 -2.01 5.18 -3.78
CA VAL A 24 -1.88 4.58 -2.45
C VAL A 24 -2.14 5.60 -1.34
N ARG A 25 -1.63 6.83 -1.47
CA ARG A 25 -1.89 7.93 -0.52
C ARG A 25 -3.37 8.24 -0.41
N ILE A 26 -4.03 8.49 -1.54
CA ILE A 26 -5.42 8.94 -1.51
C ILE A 26 -6.37 7.80 -1.10
N LEU A 27 -6.10 6.56 -1.49
CA LEU A 27 -6.87 5.41 -1.00
C LEU A 27 -6.69 5.22 0.50
N SER A 28 -5.46 5.33 1.02
CA SER A 28 -5.19 5.24 2.46
C SER A 28 -5.95 6.30 3.24
N ALA A 29 -5.91 7.56 2.79
CA ALA A 29 -6.66 8.65 3.41
C ALA A 29 -8.18 8.42 3.31
N ALA A 30 -8.69 8.07 2.14
CA ALA A 30 -10.12 7.87 1.91
C ALA A 30 -10.71 6.74 2.75
N MET A 31 -9.98 5.63 2.92
CA MET A 31 -10.39 4.53 3.80
C MET A 31 -10.52 4.99 5.26
N VAL A 32 -9.52 5.71 5.77
CA VAL A 32 -9.53 6.23 7.14
C VAL A 32 -10.64 7.25 7.36
N GLU A 33 -10.82 8.19 6.42
CA GLU A 33 -11.89 9.19 6.45
C GLU A 33 -13.27 8.53 6.47
N LYS A 34 -13.50 7.53 5.60
CA LYS A 34 -14.77 6.78 5.55
C LYS A 34 -15.04 6.02 6.85
N ALA A 35 -14.02 5.36 7.39
CA ALA A 35 -14.13 4.61 8.64
C ALA A 35 -14.24 5.51 9.88
N LYS A 36 -13.90 6.81 9.76
CA LYS A 36 -13.72 7.75 10.89
C LYS A 36 -12.76 7.21 11.95
N SER A 37 -11.80 6.37 11.52
CA SER A 37 -10.88 5.65 12.38
C SER A 37 -9.69 5.12 11.56
N GLY A 38 -8.47 5.30 12.06
CA GLY A 38 -7.25 4.78 11.44
C GLY A 38 -6.07 5.75 11.48
N HIS A 39 -4.98 5.40 10.79
CA HIS A 39 -3.71 6.13 10.84
C HIS A 39 -3.25 6.49 9.42
N PRO A 40 -3.65 7.67 8.89
CA PRO A 40 -3.39 8.02 7.51
C PRO A 40 -1.96 8.53 7.30
N GLY A 41 -1.35 9.19 8.29
CA GLY A 41 -0.05 9.84 8.15
C GLY A 41 1.09 8.89 7.77
N GLY A 42 1.29 7.83 8.56
CA GLY A 42 2.31 6.81 8.26
C GLY A 42 2.03 6.10 6.93
N ALA A 43 0.78 5.74 6.68
CA ALA A 43 0.36 5.07 5.45
C ALA A 43 0.63 5.93 4.19
N MET A 44 0.35 7.23 4.23
CA MET A 44 0.66 8.15 3.15
C MET A 44 2.17 8.40 3.00
N GLY A 45 2.90 8.46 4.11
CA GLY A 45 4.35 8.61 4.11
C GLY A 45 5.10 7.42 3.52
N GLY A 46 4.59 6.21 3.72
CA GLY A 46 5.16 4.97 3.17
C GLY A 46 4.79 4.67 1.71
N ALA A 47 3.98 5.50 1.06
CA ALA A 47 3.41 5.21 -0.25
C ALA A 47 4.45 5.06 -1.38
N ASP A 48 5.50 5.89 -1.40
CA ASP A 48 6.57 5.74 -2.41
C ASP A 48 7.35 4.44 -2.17
N PHE A 49 7.69 4.16 -0.91
CA PHE A 49 8.43 2.97 -0.51
C PHE A 49 7.69 1.69 -0.90
N ILE A 50 6.42 1.56 -0.51
CA ILE A 50 5.65 0.34 -0.78
C ILE A 50 5.40 0.15 -2.27
N THR A 51 5.20 1.25 -3.01
CA THR A 51 5.00 1.22 -4.47
C THR A 51 6.23 0.69 -5.17
N VAL A 52 7.41 1.23 -4.86
CA VAL A 52 8.68 0.76 -5.45
C VAL A 52 8.94 -0.69 -5.04
N LEU A 53 8.74 -1.03 -3.77
CA LEU A 53 8.95 -2.39 -3.26
C LEU A 53 8.11 -3.43 -4.01
N TYR A 54 6.79 -3.21 -4.13
CA TYR A 54 5.87 -4.15 -4.81
C TYR A 54 6.01 -4.13 -6.33
N ALA A 55 6.31 -2.99 -6.95
CA ALA A 55 6.35 -2.89 -8.40
C ALA A 55 7.69 -3.33 -9.01
N GLU A 56 8.80 -3.19 -8.29
CA GLU A 56 10.14 -3.38 -8.86
C GLU A 56 10.96 -4.49 -8.19
N PHE A 57 10.74 -4.78 -6.90
CA PHE A 57 11.65 -5.63 -6.13
C PHE A 57 11.05 -6.96 -5.70
N LEU A 58 9.82 -6.98 -5.19
CA LEU A 58 9.23 -8.21 -4.68
C LEU A 58 8.98 -9.19 -5.82
N ARG A 59 9.46 -10.41 -5.65
CA ARG A 59 9.07 -11.56 -6.44
C ARG A 59 7.81 -12.15 -5.87
N TYR A 60 6.68 -11.96 -6.53
CA TYR A 60 5.42 -12.62 -6.18
C TYR A 60 4.59 -12.82 -7.44
N ASP A 61 3.54 -13.64 -7.32
CA ASP A 61 2.57 -13.86 -8.39
C ASP A 61 1.24 -13.19 -7.98
N PRO A 62 0.84 -12.08 -8.61
CA PRO A 62 -0.42 -11.40 -8.30
C PRO A 62 -1.65 -12.24 -8.68
N ASP A 63 -1.51 -13.29 -9.49
CA ASP A 63 -2.60 -14.23 -9.76
C ASP A 63 -2.57 -15.43 -8.79
N ASN A 64 -1.50 -15.56 -7.98
CA ASN A 64 -1.32 -16.65 -7.01
C ASN A 64 -0.51 -16.22 -5.77
N MET A 65 -1.19 -15.62 -4.79
CA MET A 65 -0.57 -15.20 -3.52
C MET A 65 -0.03 -16.35 -2.67
N ALA A 66 -0.41 -17.59 -2.97
CA ALA A 66 0.13 -18.77 -2.31
C ALA A 66 1.45 -19.28 -2.95
N TYR A 67 1.98 -18.59 -3.97
CA TYR A 67 3.22 -18.98 -4.64
C TYR A 67 4.34 -19.29 -3.63
N PRO A 68 4.90 -20.52 -3.60
CA PRO A 68 5.81 -20.94 -2.53
C PRO A 68 7.13 -20.18 -2.46
N HIS A 69 7.62 -19.65 -3.58
CA HIS A 69 8.89 -18.93 -3.66
C HIS A 69 8.71 -17.41 -3.78
N ARG A 70 7.56 -16.89 -3.32
CA ARG A 70 7.36 -15.45 -3.23
C ARG A 70 8.23 -14.86 -2.12
N ASP A 71 8.70 -13.64 -2.34
CA ASP A 71 9.22 -12.80 -1.27
C ASP A 71 8.07 -12.45 -0.32
N ARG A 72 8.36 -12.37 0.98
CA ARG A 72 7.35 -12.12 2.02
C ARG A 72 7.53 -10.73 2.58
N PHE A 73 6.47 -9.94 2.55
CA PHE A 73 6.44 -8.62 3.15
C PHE A 73 5.76 -8.68 4.52
N PHE A 74 6.49 -8.29 5.57
CA PHE A 74 5.97 -8.20 6.93
C PHE A 74 5.72 -6.73 7.27
N LEU A 75 4.46 -6.35 7.52
CA LEU A 75 4.12 -5.00 7.93
C LEU A 75 4.24 -4.89 9.45
N ASP A 76 5.44 -4.64 9.96
CA ASP A 76 5.68 -4.47 11.40
C ASP A 76 4.86 -3.30 12.02
N PRO A 77 4.86 -2.08 11.44
CA PRO A 77 3.97 -1.01 11.90
C PRO A 77 2.53 -1.27 11.41
N GLY A 78 1.84 -2.22 12.03
CA GLY A 78 0.51 -2.68 11.60
C GLY A 78 -0.55 -1.59 11.51
N HIS A 79 -0.35 -0.48 12.22
CA HIS A 79 -1.24 0.68 12.16
C HIS A 79 -1.27 1.32 10.76
N MET A 80 -0.26 1.05 9.91
CA MET A 80 -0.19 1.44 8.50
C MET A 80 -0.96 0.48 7.56
N SER A 81 -1.84 -0.38 8.09
CA SER A 81 -2.67 -1.31 7.30
C SER A 81 -3.38 -0.69 6.08
N PRO A 82 -3.87 0.57 6.09
CA PRO A 82 -4.48 1.15 4.89
C PRO A 82 -3.52 1.21 3.69
N MET A 83 -2.22 1.40 3.92
CA MET A 83 -1.21 1.40 2.85
C MET A 83 -1.10 0.03 2.18
N LEU A 84 -1.09 -1.05 2.99
CA LEU A 84 -1.00 -2.41 2.50
C LEU A 84 -2.26 -2.79 1.71
N TYR A 85 -3.45 -2.51 2.25
CA TYR A 85 -4.71 -2.81 1.56
C TYR A 85 -4.86 -2.00 0.25
N ALA A 86 -4.46 -0.72 0.24
CA ALA A 86 -4.44 0.07 -0.99
C ALA A 86 -3.50 -0.54 -2.04
N THR A 87 -2.29 -0.93 -1.63
CA THR A 87 -1.32 -1.57 -2.53
C THR A 87 -1.84 -2.88 -3.11
N LEU A 88 -2.39 -3.76 -2.25
CA LEU A 88 -2.94 -5.05 -2.67
C LEU A 88 -4.22 -4.91 -3.50
N SER A 89 -5.01 -3.84 -3.30
CA SER A 89 -6.14 -3.51 -4.17
C SER A 89 -5.68 -3.11 -5.57
N LEU A 90 -4.63 -2.30 -5.68
CA LEU A 90 -4.04 -1.93 -6.97
C LEU A 90 -3.40 -3.15 -7.68
N ALA A 91 -3.00 -4.17 -6.93
CA ALA A 91 -2.57 -5.46 -7.45
C ALA A 91 -3.73 -6.44 -7.76
N GLY A 92 -4.98 -6.08 -7.47
CA GLY A 92 -6.18 -6.86 -7.83
C GLY A 92 -6.77 -7.75 -6.74
N HIS A 93 -6.25 -7.72 -5.50
CA HIS A 93 -6.65 -8.63 -4.42
C HIS A 93 -7.80 -8.13 -3.54
N TYR A 94 -8.08 -6.83 -3.59
CA TYR A 94 -9.14 -6.20 -2.80
C TYR A 94 -10.03 -5.37 -3.71
N LYS A 95 -11.34 -5.53 -3.54
CA LYS A 95 -12.33 -4.70 -4.25
C LYS A 95 -12.46 -3.35 -3.58
N THR A 96 -13.06 -2.39 -4.29
CA THR A 96 -13.32 -1.06 -3.74
C THR A 96 -14.22 -1.13 -2.50
N GLU A 97 -15.17 -2.06 -2.44
CA GLU A 97 -16.06 -2.26 -1.29
C GLU A 97 -15.30 -2.75 -0.06
N ASP A 98 -14.26 -3.57 -0.25
CA ASP A 98 -13.39 -4.02 0.85
C ASP A 98 -12.68 -2.82 1.47
N LEU A 99 -12.08 -1.95 0.64
CA LEU A 99 -11.41 -0.73 1.12
C LEU A 99 -12.38 0.21 1.86
N GLN A 100 -13.60 0.39 1.33
CA GLN A 100 -14.63 1.20 1.98
C GLN A 100 -15.08 0.64 3.34
N SER A 101 -14.78 -0.63 3.61
CA SER A 101 -15.15 -1.36 4.82
C SER A 101 -14.01 -1.44 5.84
N LEU A 102 -12.97 -0.61 5.72
CA LEU A 102 -11.89 -0.52 6.71
C LEU A 102 -12.47 -0.43 8.14
N ARG A 103 -11.98 -1.29 9.04
CA ARG A 103 -12.36 -1.34 10.47
C ARG A 103 -13.85 -1.61 10.74
N GLN A 104 -14.60 -2.07 9.73
CA GLN A 104 -15.99 -2.46 9.92
C GLN A 104 -16.09 -3.93 10.33
N TRP A 105 -17.18 -4.28 11.01
CA TRP A 105 -17.42 -5.63 11.50
C TRP A 105 -17.42 -6.65 10.35
N GLY A 106 -16.65 -7.73 10.52
CA GLY A 106 -16.55 -8.81 9.53
C GLY A 106 -15.84 -8.43 8.21
N SER A 107 -15.28 -7.22 8.12
CA SER A 107 -14.52 -6.80 6.94
C SER A 107 -13.21 -7.58 6.80
N VAL A 108 -12.73 -7.70 5.56
CA VAL A 108 -11.42 -8.28 5.23
C VAL A 108 -10.28 -7.26 5.34
N THR A 109 -10.60 -6.04 5.80
CA THR A 109 -9.68 -4.92 6.03
C THR A 109 -9.77 -4.49 7.50
N PRO A 110 -9.31 -5.32 8.46
CA PRO A 110 -9.25 -4.96 9.86
C PRO A 110 -8.30 -3.78 10.11
N GLY A 111 -8.39 -3.18 11.30
CA GLY A 111 -7.65 -1.94 11.63
C GLY A 111 -6.14 -2.09 11.70
N HIS A 112 -5.66 -3.31 11.92
CA HIS A 112 -4.28 -3.78 11.80
C HIS A 112 -4.32 -5.03 10.90
N PRO A 113 -3.24 -5.40 10.19
CA PRO A 113 -3.27 -6.61 9.37
C PRO A 113 -3.46 -7.84 10.27
N GLU A 114 -4.28 -8.76 9.81
CA GLU A 114 -4.46 -10.10 10.38
C GLU A 114 -4.06 -11.10 9.30
N THR A 115 -3.23 -12.10 9.63
CA THR A 115 -2.66 -13.02 8.64
C THR A 115 -3.74 -13.64 7.74
N ASP A 116 -3.61 -13.39 6.44
CA ASP A 116 -4.39 -14.00 5.37
C ASP A 116 -3.54 -14.04 4.10
N VAL A 117 -2.79 -15.13 3.95
CA VAL A 117 -1.85 -15.34 2.84
C VAL A 117 -2.56 -15.29 1.48
N LEU A 118 -3.81 -15.75 1.39
CA LEU A 118 -4.55 -15.76 0.13
C LEU A 118 -4.92 -14.34 -0.32
N ARG A 119 -4.94 -13.38 0.60
CA ARG A 119 -5.13 -11.95 0.33
C ARG A 119 -3.83 -11.16 0.35
N GLY A 120 -2.68 -11.80 0.51
CA GLY A 120 -1.37 -11.14 0.52
C GLY A 120 -0.93 -10.56 1.86
N VAL A 121 -1.59 -10.95 2.96
CA VAL A 121 -1.20 -10.53 4.33
C VAL A 121 -0.40 -11.65 4.99
N GLU A 122 0.92 -11.51 5.06
CA GLU A 122 1.83 -12.55 5.57
C GLU A 122 1.85 -12.67 7.10
N ASN A 123 1.51 -11.60 7.82
CA ASN A 123 1.58 -11.56 9.27
C ASN A 123 0.48 -10.71 9.91
N THR A 124 0.07 -11.13 11.11
CA THR A 124 -0.63 -10.26 12.06
C THR A 124 0.39 -9.35 12.73
N SER A 125 0.06 -8.06 12.84
CA SER A 125 0.89 -7.07 13.57
C SER A 125 0.02 -5.99 14.22
N GLY A 126 0.66 -5.03 14.87
CA GLY A 126 0.01 -4.02 15.70
C GLY A 126 0.71 -3.85 17.05
N PRO A 127 0.89 -4.95 17.82
CA PRO A 127 1.82 -5.00 18.95
C PRO A 127 3.26 -5.27 18.53
#